data_AF-A0A1B6ER59-F1
#
_entry.id   AF-A0A1B6ER59-F1
#
_cell.length_a   1.000
_cell.length_b   1.000
_cell.length_c   1.000
_cell.angle_alpha   90.00
_cell.angle_beta   90.00
_cell.angle_gamma   90.00
#
_symmetry.space_group_name_H-M   'P 1'
#
loop_
_entity.id
_entity.type
_entity.pdbx_description
1 polymer ?
#
loop_
_entity_poly.entity_id
_entity_poly.type
_entity_poly.pdbx_seq_one_letter_code
_entity_poly.pdbx_strand_id
1 'polypeptide(L)'
;SISVLPIIGLQELDELRVQDTRTLKVFPSVYNFEYIQQVYLTYAYHCCAFKFPAKHNMLEHYRHQQFLQKLERDCEMLEEELEEGEEHGETLVRKERSWDNEPWLTGNDSVQIWGPLQTAPSPFLQPTA
;
A
#
# COMPACT_ATOMS: atom_id res chain seq x y z
N SER A 1 22.50 -16.09 -5.56
CA SER A 1 22.20 -16.39 -4.14
C SER A 1 22.22 -15.10 -3.35
N ILE A 2 21.21 -14.83 -2.51
CA ILE A 2 21.09 -13.58 -1.72
C ILE A 2 21.37 -13.86 -0.23
N SER A 3 22.03 -12.94 0.46
CA SER A 3 22.33 -13.07 1.90
C SER A 3 21.39 -12.25 2.79
N VAL A 4 20.79 -11.20 2.25
CA VAL A 4 19.89 -10.27 2.96
C VAL A 4 18.66 -10.05 2.09
N LEU A 5 17.49 -10.07 2.72
CA LEU A 5 16.23 -9.77 2.06
C LEU A 5 15.90 -8.27 2.26
N PRO A 6 15.74 -7.47 1.18
CA PRO A 6 15.34 -6.07 1.32
C PRO A 6 13.91 -5.98 1.86
N ILE A 7 13.65 -5.01 2.74
CA ILE A 7 12.31 -4.80 3.32
C ILE A 7 11.52 -3.71 2.58
N ILE A 8 12.23 -2.77 1.95
CA ILE A 8 11.61 -1.66 1.23
C ILE A 8 11.16 -2.17 -0.14
N GLY A 9 9.91 -1.90 -0.49
CA GLY A 9 9.31 -2.31 -1.76
C GLY A 9 8.77 -3.74 -1.80
N LEU A 10 8.82 -4.47 -0.68
CA LEU A 10 8.19 -5.81 -0.55
C LEU A 10 6.95 -5.81 0.36
N GLN A 11 6.42 -4.63 0.71
CA GLN A 11 5.31 -4.50 1.66
C GLN A 11 4.02 -5.11 1.12
N GLU A 12 3.76 -4.94 -0.18
CA GLU A 12 2.54 -5.32 -0.91
C GLU A 12 2.57 -6.74 -1.49
N LEU A 13 3.55 -7.58 -1.11
CA LEU A 13 3.61 -8.94 -1.62
C LEU A 13 2.63 -9.86 -0.90
N ASP A 14 1.76 -10.51 -1.66
CA ASP A 14 0.89 -11.58 -1.15
C ASP A 14 1.65 -12.89 -0.93
N GLU A 15 2.60 -13.21 -1.81
CA GLU A 15 3.33 -14.48 -1.82
C GLU A 15 4.84 -14.28 -1.99
N LEU A 16 5.63 -14.86 -1.09
CA LEU A 16 7.09 -14.78 -1.12
C LEU A 16 7.72 -16.17 -1.22
N ARG A 17 8.42 -16.42 -2.33
CA ARG A 17 9.17 -17.67 -2.58
C ARG A 17 10.67 -17.44 -2.48
N VAL A 18 11.27 -17.94 -1.41
CA VAL A 18 12.70 -17.86 -1.13
C VAL A 18 13.24 -19.27 -0.83
N GLN A 19 13.24 -20.09 -1.89
CA GLN A 19 13.73 -21.46 -1.89
C GLN A 19 15.18 -21.52 -2.38
N ASP A 20 15.92 -22.56 -1.99
CA ASP A 20 17.32 -22.82 -2.35
C ASP A 20 18.31 -21.67 -2.07
N THR A 21 17.99 -20.80 -1.10
CA THR A 21 18.81 -19.63 -0.73
C THR A 21 19.55 -19.87 0.59
N ARG A 22 20.51 -20.79 0.57
CA ARG A 22 21.29 -21.18 1.76
C ARG A 22 22.08 -20.03 2.41
N THR A 23 22.34 -18.96 1.66
CA THR A 23 23.02 -17.76 2.17
C THR A 23 22.13 -16.86 3.01
N LEU A 24 20.80 -16.96 2.90
CA LEU A 24 19.87 -16.18 3.70
C LEU A 24 19.67 -16.85 5.06
N LYS A 25 20.49 -16.46 6.04
CA LYS A 25 20.46 -17.04 7.39
C LYS A 25 19.47 -16.31 8.30
N VAL A 26 19.32 -15.01 8.13
CA VAL A 26 18.46 -14.18 8.98
C VAL A 26 17.25 -13.74 8.18
N PHE A 27 16.05 -14.00 8.70
CA PHE A 27 14.81 -13.52 8.12
C PHE A 27 14.43 -12.19 8.80
N PRO A 28 14.04 -11.14 8.05
CA PRO A 28 13.62 -9.87 8.62
C PRO A 28 12.32 -10.00 9.44
N SER A 29 11.98 -8.95 10.19
CA SER A 29 10.73 -8.91 10.97
C SER A 29 9.51 -9.06 10.05
N VAL A 30 8.52 -9.85 10.47
CA VAL A 30 7.29 -10.07 9.70
C VAL A 30 6.44 -8.81 9.57
N TYR A 31 6.57 -7.87 10.50
CA TYR A 31 5.89 -6.57 10.45
C TYR A 31 6.31 -5.67 9.29
N ASN A 32 7.38 -6.01 8.57
CA ASN A 32 7.76 -5.30 7.34
C ASN A 32 7.00 -5.78 6.10
N PHE A 33 6.25 -6.89 6.21
CA PHE A 33 5.49 -7.48 5.11
C PHE A 33 4.01 -7.42 5.48
N GLU A 34 3.36 -6.32 5.12
CA GLU A 34 2.01 -6.00 5.57
C GLU A 34 0.96 -6.96 4.99
N TYR A 35 1.12 -7.34 3.73
CA TYR A 35 0.10 -8.10 2.99
C TYR A 35 0.47 -9.56 2.72
N ILE A 36 1.55 -10.06 3.34
CA ILE A 36 2.05 -11.39 3.05
C ILE A 36 1.14 -12.48 3.62
N GLN A 37 0.67 -13.37 2.75
CA GLN A 37 -0.24 -14.47 3.10
C GLN A 37 0.48 -15.82 3.05
N GLN A 38 1.34 -16.01 2.06
CA GLN A 38 1.99 -17.30 1.79
C GLN A 38 3.50 -17.14 1.63
N VAL A 39 4.26 -18.03 2.29
CA VAL A 39 5.72 -17.95 2.28
C VAL A 39 6.34 -19.34 2.13
N TYR A 40 7.29 -19.44 1.21
CA TYR A 40 8.05 -20.65 0.95
C TYR A 40 9.52 -20.38 1.23
N LEU A 41 10.04 -20.88 2.35
CA LEU A 41 11.39 -20.60 2.82
C LEU A 41 12.29 -21.83 2.76
N THR A 42 13.59 -21.58 2.60
CA THR A 42 14.60 -22.64 2.57
C THR A 42 14.78 -23.30 3.94
N TYR A 43 14.71 -22.52 5.03
CA TYR A 43 14.93 -23.02 6.38
C TYR A 43 13.65 -23.02 7.22
N ALA A 44 13.35 -24.14 7.85
CA ALA A 44 12.15 -24.29 8.69
C ALA A 44 12.14 -23.35 9.91
N TYR A 45 13.30 -22.95 10.44
CA TYR A 45 13.35 -22.05 11.60
C TYR A 45 12.91 -20.61 11.27
N HIS A 46 12.92 -20.21 10.00
CA HIS A 46 12.37 -18.90 9.61
C HIS A 46 10.86 -18.83 9.82
N CYS A 47 10.14 -19.96 9.79
CA CYS A 47 8.70 -20.01 10.08
C CYS A 47 8.36 -19.58 11.51
N CYS A 48 9.32 -19.59 12.44
CA CYS A 48 9.12 -19.07 13.79
C CYS A 48 8.85 -17.56 13.81
N ALA A 49 9.35 -16.80 12.82
CA ALA A 49 9.08 -15.37 12.71
C ALA A 49 7.58 -15.09 12.51
N PHE A 50 6.91 -15.95 11.74
CA PHE A 50 5.47 -15.87 11.46
C PHE A 50 4.62 -16.45 12.59
N LYS A 51 5.03 -17.59 13.16
CA LYS A 51 4.27 -18.26 14.23
C LYS A 51 4.37 -17.53 15.58
N PHE A 52 5.50 -16.92 15.86
CA PHE A 52 5.80 -16.28 17.15
C PHE A 52 6.47 -14.90 16.96
N PRO A 53 5.78 -13.92 16.34
CA PRO A 53 6.37 -12.62 16.02
C PRO A 53 6.88 -11.87 17.25
N ALA A 54 6.16 -11.96 18.37
CA ALA A 54 6.57 -11.38 19.66
C ALA A 54 7.93 -11.88 20.15
N LYS A 55 8.25 -13.16 19.90
CA LYS A 55 9.52 -13.76 20.32
C LYS A 55 10.64 -13.50 19.32
N HIS A 56 10.29 -13.40 18.04
CA HIS A 56 11.25 -13.16 16.97
C HIS A 56 11.80 -11.73 17.02
N ASN A 57 10.93 -10.74 17.24
CA ASN A 57 11.33 -9.35 17.40
C ASN A 57 10.39 -8.61 18.36
N MET A 58 10.80 -8.55 19.64
CA MET A 58 10.01 -7.95 20.71
C MET A 58 9.76 -6.45 20.50
N LEU A 59 10.76 -5.72 19.96
CA LEU A 59 10.67 -4.27 19.76
C LEU A 59 9.67 -3.91 18.66
N GLU A 60 9.77 -4.58 17.52
CA GLU A 60 8.84 -4.35 16.39
C GLU A 60 7.42 -4.80 16.74
N HIS A 61 7.28 -5.89 17.50
CA HIS A 61 5.99 -6.31 18.05
C HIS A 61 5.37 -5.21 18.92
N TYR A 62 6.13 -4.65 19.86
CA TYR A 62 5.65 -3.56 20.72
C TYR A 62 5.22 -2.33 19.90
N ARG A 63 6.02 -1.91 18.92
CA ARG A 63 5.68 -0.78 18.03
C ARG A 63 4.40 -1.03 17.26
N HIS A 64 4.24 -2.24 16.71
CA HIS A 64 3.03 -2.62 16.00
C HIS A 64 1.80 -2.60 16.91
N GLN A 65 1.91 -3.08 18.15
CA GLN A 65 0.81 -3.00 19.12
C GLN A 65 0.43 -1.54 19.43
N GLN A 66 1.41 -0.65 19.61
CA GLN A 66 1.13 0.78 19.80
C GLN A 66 0.43 1.41 18.60
N PHE A 67 0.84 1.01 17.38
CA PHE A 67 0.21 1.47 16.15
C PHE A 67 -1.26 1.04 16.07
N LEU A 68 -1.57 -0.24 16.36
CA LEU A 68 -2.95 -0.74 16.38
C LEU A 68 -3.82 -0.01 17.42
N GLN A 69 -3.30 0.19 18.64
CA GLN A 69 -4.00 0.95 19.68
C GLN A 69 -4.24 2.41 19.29
N LYS A 70 -3.36 2.98 18.48
CA LYS A 70 -3.56 4.33 17.96
C LYS A 70 -4.66 4.34 16.91
N LEU A 71 -4.63 3.42 15.96
CA LEU A 71 -5.67 3.30 14.94
C LEU A 71 -7.07 3.10 15.55
N GLU A 72 -7.18 2.23 16.55
CA GLU A 72 -8.44 1.98 17.26
C GLU A 72 -9.01 3.27 17.86
N ARG A 73 -8.19 4.01 18.63
CA ARG A 73 -8.58 5.32 19.19
C ARG A 73 -8.92 6.35 18.11
N ASP A 74 -8.13 6.42 17.06
CA ASP A 74 -8.34 7.39 15.98
C ASP A 74 -9.66 7.10 15.23
N CYS A 75 -10.03 5.82 15.06
CA CYS A 75 -11.34 5.42 14.50
C CYS A 75 -12.49 5.75 15.45
N GLU A 76 -12.36 5.50 16.75
CA GLU A 76 -13.38 5.86 17.75
C GLU A 76 -13.68 7.37 17.74
N MET A 77 -12.64 8.22 17.71
CA MET A 77 -12.85 9.68 17.64
C MET A 77 -13.55 10.12 16.33
N LEU A 78 -13.26 9.46 15.20
CA LEU A 78 -13.94 9.75 13.94
C LEU A 78 -15.43 9.40 14.00
N GLU A 79 -15.79 8.34 14.71
CA GLU A 79 -17.20 7.97 14.92
C GLU A 79 -17.92 9.00 15.79
N GLU A 80 -17.30 9.46 16.89
CA GLU A 80 -17.84 10.51 17.76
C GLU A 80 -18.04 11.84 17.01
N GLU A 81 -17.06 12.27 16.21
CA GLU A 81 -17.17 13.49 15.38
C GLU A 81 -18.30 13.41 14.34
N LEU A 82 -18.60 12.21 13.80
CA LEU A 82 -19.68 11.99 12.85
C LEU A 82 -21.06 12.01 13.53
N GLU A 83 -21.18 11.48 14.76
CA GLU A 83 -22.41 11.51 15.55
C GLU A 83 -22.75 12.92 16.04
N GLU A 84 -21.75 13.71 16.43
CA GLU A 84 -21.94 15.10 16.84
C GLU A 84 -22.20 16.06 15.66
N GLY A 85 -21.83 15.66 14.43
CA GLY A 85 -22.00 16.43 13.20
C GLY A 85 -23.35 16.26 12.48
N GLU A 86 -24.33 15.59 13.10
CA GLU A 86 -25.62 15.23 12.47
C GLU A 86 -26.62 16.40 12.36
N GLU A 87 -26.20 17.52 11.78
CA GLU A 87 -27.10 18.37 10.99
C GLU A 87 -26.52 18.55 9.57
N HIS A 88 -27.12 17.82 8.61
CA HIS A 88 -26.96 17.93 7.14
C HIS A 88 -25.72 17.28 6.50
N GLY A 89 -25.63 15.94 6.56
CA GLY A 89 -24.84 15.15 5.62
C GLY A 89 -25.73 14.39 4.64
N GLU A 90 -25.87 14.85 3.40
CA GLU A 90 -26.54 14.07 2.35
C GLU A 90 -25.85 12.70 2.18
N THR A 91 -26.64 11.64 1.98
CA THR A 91 -26.13 10.27 1.78
C THR A 91 -25.05 10.26 0.69
N LEU A 92 -23.81 9.90 1.05
CA LEU A 92 -22.71 9.80 0.10
C LEU A 92 -22.99 8.64 -0.88
N VAL A 93 -23.59 8.95 -2.02
CA VAL A 93 -23.78 7.99 -3.11
C VAL A 93 -22.47 7.84 -3.86
N ARG A 94 -21.95 6.61 -3.94
CA ARG A 94 -20.83 6.29 -4.82
C ARG A 94 -21.19 6.72 -6.24
N LYS A 95 -20.55 7.77 -6.74
CA LYS A 95 -20.71 8.22 -8.13
C LYS A 95 -20.30 7.08 -9.05
N GLU A 96 -21.19 6.69 -9.96
CA GLU A 96 -20.87 5.70 -10.98
C GLU A 96 -19.63 6.16 -11.75
N ARG A 97 -18.70 5.23 -12.01
CA ARG A 97 -17.57 5.54 -12.88
C ARG A 97 -18.14 5.83 -14.25
N SER A 98 -18.00 7.07 -14.71
CA SER A 98 -18.40 7.47 -16.05
C SER A 98 -17.68 6.57 -17.05
N TRP A 99 -18.45 5.83 -17.84
CA TRP A 99 -17.92 5.07 -18.97
C TRP A 99 -17.60 5.97 -20.15
N ASP A 100 -18.11 7.20 -20.13
CA ASP A 100 -17.89 8.20 -21.16
C ASP A 100 -16.86 9.22 -20.65
N ASN A 101 -15.81 9.40 -21.44
CA ASN A 101 -14.86 10.50 -21.27
C ASN A 101 -15.56 11.81 -21.63
N GLU A 102 -16.47 12.28 -20.78
CA GLU A 102 -17.03 13.62 -20.94
C GLU A 102 -15.90 14.64 -20.71
N PRO A 103 -15.57 15.48 -21.71
CA PRO A 103 -14.61 16.55 -21.53
C PRO A 103 -15.14 17.48 -20.44
N TRP A 104 -14.26 17.88 -19.51
CA TRP A 104 -14.58 18.83 -18.46
C TRP A 104 -15.01 20.17 -19.06
N LEU A 105 -16.29 20.33 -19.36
CA LEU A 105 -16.92 21.62 -19.61
C LEU A 105 -17.80 21.92 -18.41
N THR A 106 -17.15 22.15 -17.26
CA THR A 106 -17.81 22.83 -16.16
C THR A 106 -18.00 24.29 -16.55
N GLY A 107 -19.26 24.71 -16.55
CA GLY A 107 -19.63 26.11 -16.72
C GLY A 107 -18.87 27.00 -15.73
N ASN A 108 -18.51 28.18 -16.24
CA ASN A 108 -18.14 29.41 -15.54
C ASN A 108 -17.13 29.39 -14.38
N ASP A 109 -16.29 28.37 -14.25
CA ASP A 109 -15.06 28.48 -13.46
C ASP A 109 -13.99 29.22 -14.28
N SER A 110 -13.68 30.44 -13.87
CA SER A 110 -12.58 31.24 -14.42
C SER A 110 -11.23 30.68 -13.96
N VAL A 111 -10.92 29.45 -14.35
CA VAL A 111 -9.59 28.87 -14.20
C VAL A 111 -8.82 29.15 -15.48
N GLN A 112 -7.76 29.96 -15.37
CA GLN A 112 -6.85 30.23 -16.48
C GLN A 112 -6.18 28.92 -16.91
N ILE A 113 -6.60 28.42 -18.07
CA ILE A 113 -6.01 27.26 -18.73
C ILE A 113 -4.56 27.62 -19.05
N TRP A 114 -3.60 26.92 -18.45
CA TRP A 114 -2.21 27.00 -18.86
C TRP A 114 -2.12 26.53 -20.30
N GLY A 115 -1.42 27.30 -21.14
CA GLY A 115 -1.46 27.20 -22.60
C GLY A 115 -1.19 25.82 -23.20
N PRO A 116 -1.38 25.66 -24.52
CA PRO A 116 -1.39 24.36 -25.17
C PRO A 116 -0.07 23.60 -24.94
N LEU A 117 -0.19 22.39 -24.37
CA LEU A 117 0.90 21.41 -24.30
C LEU A 117 1.32 21.07 -25.73
N GLN A 118 2.47 21.58 -26.15
CA GLN A 118 3.14 21.14 -27.37
C GLN A 118 3.61 19.70 -27.17
N THR A 119 2.85 18.76 -27.73
CA THR A 119 3.29 17.38 -27.85
C THR A 119 4.43 17.33 -28.88
N ALA A 120 5.67 17.26 -28.41
CA ALA A 120 6.80 16.93 -29.28
C ALA A 120 6.65 15.47 -29.74
N PRO A 121 6.86 15.15 -31.04
CA PRO A 121 6.78 13.78 -31.52
C PRO A 121 7.90 12.93 -30.90
N SER A 122 7.53 11.73 -30.44
CA SER A 122 8.45 10.73 -29.90
C SER A 122 9.48 10.31 -30.97
N PRO A 123 10.79 10.33 -30.67
CA PRO A 123 11.83 9.98 -31.64
C PRO A 123 11.91 8.48 -31.98
N PHE A 124 11.03 7.63 -31.43
CA PHE A 124 11.14 6.17 -31.52
C PHE A 124 10.17 5.47 -32.47
N LEU A 125 9.35 6.22 -33.23
CA LEU A 125 8.52 5.62 -34.28
C LEU A 125 9.01 6.08 -35.65
N GLN A 126 9.99 5.33 -36.19
CA GLN A 126 10.25 5.38 -37.63
C GLN A 126 9.41 4.29 -38.32
N PRO A 127 8.58 4.63 -39.32
CA PRO A 127 7.93 3.63 -40.16
C PRO A 127 9.00 2.95 -41.03
N THR A 128 9.05 1.62 -40.97
CA THR A 128 9.77 0.81 -41.95
C THR A 128 9.06 0.91 -43.29
N ALA A 129 9.85 1.10 -44.35
CA ALA A 129 9.42 1.30 -45.74
C ALA A 129 8.60 0.15 -46.34
#